data_AF-A0A7C2SW58-F1
#
_entry.id   AF-A0A7C2SW58-F1
#
_cell.length_a   1.000
_cell.length_b   1.000
_cell.length_c   1.000
_cell.angle_alpha   90.00
_cell.angle_beta   90.00
_cell.angle_gamma   90.00
#
_symmetry.space_group_name_H-M   'P 1'
#
loop_
_entity.id
_entity.type
_entity.pdbx_description
1 polymer ?
#
loop_
_entity_poly.entity_id
_entity_poly.type
_entity_poly.pdbx_seq_one_letter_code
_entity_poly.pdbx_strand_id
1 'polypeptide(L)'
;MKLTNTAYSFACAYLKGEEARCLTSEHVEGLSQRASTIRDNLEIIRNTDLGEYLADMSINTIGELDEQLWDYLRLCGERLEKFRLPRDMSRLLELYLRKFDLMNVKIALRKVVSKEQLPAVPIGAIYELGYSDELMLAETIRDITEVLIKADLIDYVDIL
;
A
#
# COMPACT_ATOMS: atom_id res chain seq x y z
N MET A 1 13.70 3.21 -23.60
CA MET A 1 12.98 4.33 -22.96
C MET A 1 13.56 5.64 -23.50
N LYS A 2 12.85 6.39 -24.36
CA LYS A 2 13.36 7.69 -24.83
C LYS A 2 13.08 8.74 -23.74
N LEU A 3 14.12 9.14 -23.01
CA LEU A 3 14.11 10.22 -22.01
C LEU A 3 13.75 11.60 -22.59
N THR A 4 13.41 11.69 -23.88
CA THR A 4 12.95 12.91 -24.56
C THR A 4 11.45 13.15 -24.41
N ASN A 5 10.70 12.27 -23.73
CA ASN A 5 9.29 12.48 -23.44
C ASN A 5 9.15 13.20 -22.10
N THR A 6 8.62 14.43 -22.13
CA THR A 6 8.46 15.33 -20.98
C THR A 6 7.66 14.72 -19.84
N ALA A 7 6.69 13.84 -20.13
CA ALA A 7 5.91 13.17 -19.09
C ALA A 7 6.76 12.16 -18.29
N TYR A 8 7.67 11.43 -18.95
CA TYR A 8 8.63 10.57 -18.25
C TYR A 8 9.61 11.40 -17.42
N SER A 9 10.14 12.48 -17.99
CA SER A 9 11.06 13.37 -17.28
C SER A 9 10.42 13.98 -16.03
N PHE A 10 9.19 14.45 -16.13
CA PHE A 10 8.42 14.98 -15.00
C PHE A 10 8.20 13.92 -13.92
N ALA A 11 7.66 12.75 -14.28
CA ALA A 11 7.39 11.67 -13.32
C ALA A 11 8.68 11.19 -12.63
N CYS A 12 9.78 11.03 -13.38
CA CYS A 12 11.07 10.67 -12.79
C CYS A 12 11.62 11.74 -11.85
N ALA A 13 11.55 13.02 -12.25
CA ALA A 13 12.01 14.12 -11.40
C ALA A 13 11.18 14.22 -10.11
N TYR A 14 9.85 14.04 -10.21
CA TYR A 14 8.94 13.99 -9.08
C TYR A 14 9.33 12.86 -8.11
N LEU A 15 9.42 11.63 -8.61
CA LEU A 15 9.78 10.46 -7.79
C LEU A 15 11.17 10.60 -7.16
N LYS A 16 12.12 11.25 -7.85
CA LYS A 16 13.44 11.57 -7.28
C LYS A 16 13.37 12.62 -6.17
N GLY A 17 12.43 13.56 -6.25
CA GLY A 17 12.13 14.49 -5.16
C GLY A 17 11.61 13.77 -3.92
N GLU A 18 10.62 12.87 -4.09
CA GLU A 18 10.05 12.07 -3.00
C GLU A 18 11.11 11.14 -2.38
N GLU A 19 11.96 10.49 -3.19
CA GLU A 19 13.04 9.63 -2.69
C GLU A 19 14.01 10.38 -1.77
N ALA A 20 14.31 11.65 -2.07
CA ALA A 20 15.24 12.46 -1.27
C ALA A 20 14.72 12.78 0.14
N ARG A 21 13.40 12.65 0.36
CA ARG A 21 12.73 12.91 1.64
C ARG A 21 12.21 11.63 2.31
N CYS A 22 12.58 10.45 1.79
CA CYS A 22 12.26 9.16 2.40
C CYS A 22 13.13 8.88 3.65
N LEU A 23 12.77 7.80 4.37
CA LEU A 23 13.57 7.28 5.48
C LEU A 23 14.97 6.87 4.98
N THR A 24 15.99 7.18 5.80
CA THR A 24 17.40 6.87 5.54
C THR A 24 17.90 5.87 6.58
N SER A 25 19.10 5.34 6.39
CA SER A 25 19.72 4.46 7.37
C SER A 25 19.87 5.12 8.75
N GLU A 26 20.16 6.42 8.80
CA GLU A 26 20.24 7.18 10.06
C GLU A 26 18.89 7.22 10.80
N HIS A 27 17.79 7.41 10.06
CA HIS A 27 16.45 7.34 10.64
C HIS A 27 16.17 5.95 11.20
N VAL A 28 16.48 4.87 10.45
CA VAL A 28 16.26 3.48 10.88
C VAL A 28 17.10 3.11 12.12
N GLU A 29 18.36 3.50 12.15
CA GLU A 29 19.23 3.33 13.32
C GLU A 29 18.68 4.10 14.52
N GLY A 30 18.20 5.33 14.28
CA GLY A 30 17.54 6.13 15.29
C GLY A 30 16.32 5.44 15.89
N LEU A 31 15.40 4.96 15.06
CA LEU A 31 14.19 4.23 15.48
C LEU A 31 14.54 2.99 16.30
N SER A 32 15.63 2.30 15.95
CA SER A 32 16.04 1.06 16.63
C SER A 32 16.74 1.30 17.97
N GLN A 33 17.46 2.42 18.14
CA GLN A 33 18.33 2.65 19.29
C GLN A 33 17.82 3.69 20.28
N ARG A 34 17.06 4.70 19.81
CA ARG A 34 16.72 5.90 20.60
C ARG A 34 15.26 5.98 20.99
N ALA A 35 14.38 5.26 20.30
CA ALA A 35 12.95 5.37 20.54
C ALA A 35 12.45 4.41 21.61
N SER A 36 11.68 4.94 22.55
CA SER A 36 11.01 4.14 23.58
C SER A 36 9.48 4.18 23.44
N THR A 37 8.97 5.15 22.68
CA THR A 37 7.55 5.36 22.42
C THR A 37 7.29 5.66 20.94
N ILE A 38 6.03 5.55 20.50
CA ILE A 38 5.61 5.96 19.16
C ILE A 38 5.93 7.44 18.92
N ARG A 39 5.77 8.30 19.94
CA ARG A 39 6.08 9.72 19.84
C ARG A 39 7.57 9.98 19.60
N ASP A 40 8.44 9.25 20.28
CA ASP A 40 9.90 9.34 20.05
C ASP A 40 10.23 8.92 18.61
N ASN A 41 9.59 7.85 18.12
CA ASN A 41 9.75 7.39 16.75
C ASN A 41 9.35 8.47 15.73
N LEU A 42 8.22 9.13 15.94
CA LEU A 42 7.73 10.20 15.05
C LEU A 42 8.67 11.41 15.04
N GLU A 43 9.23 11.79 16.19
CA GLU A 43 10.19 12.90 16.25
C GLU A 43 11.48 12.58 15.47
N ILE A 44 11.95 11.33 15.51
CA ILE A 44 13.16 10.88 14.78
C ILE A 44 13.00 11.04 13.26
N ILE A 45 11.80 10.82 12.74
CA ILE A 45 11.52 10.84 11.29
C ILE A 45 10.83 12.13 10.83
N ARG A 46 10.65 13.11 11.72
CA ARG A 46 9.81 14.29 11.51
C ARG A 46 10.17 15.12 10.27
N ASN A 47 11.43 15.08 9.83
CA ASN A 47 11.94 15.77 8.65
C ASN A 47 11.69 15.03 7.31
N THR A 48 11.16 13.81 7.36
CA THR A 48 10.78 13.02 6.18
C THR A 48 9.34 13.33 5.76
N ASP A 49 8.98 13.05 4.50
CA ASP A 49 7.59 13.25 4.04
C ASP A 49 6.59 12.41 4.86
N LEU A 50 6.99 11.21 5.27
CA LEU A 50 6.17 10.36 6.15
C LEU A 50 6.03 10.95 7.56
N GLY A 51 7.13 11.48 8.11
CA GLY A 51 7.10 12.15 9.41
C GLY A 51 6.22 13.39 9.40
N GLU A 52 6.27 14.19 8.33
CA GLU A 52 5.39 15.35 8.13
C GLU A 52 3.92 14.94 8.04
N TYR A 53 3.60 13.86 7.33
CA TYR A 53 2.25 13.31 7.25
C TYR A 53 1.71 12.89 8.62
N LEU A 54 2.54 12.23 9.44
CA LEU A 54 2.14 11.70 10.75
C LEU A 54 2.20 12.75 11.88
N ALA A 55 2.85 13.89 11.67
CA ALA A 55 3.19 14.85 12.73
C ALA A 55 1.97 15.39 13.51
N ASP A 56 0.85 15.60 12.82
CA ASP A 56 -0.36 16.17 13.40
C ASP A 56 -1.38 15.11 13.85
N MET A 57 -1.05 13.82 13.73
CA MET A 57 -1.95 12.73 14.06
C MET A 57 -1.80 12.29 15.52
N SER A 58 -2.93 12.05 16.20
CA SER A 58 -2.92 11.49 17.55
C SER A 58 -2.84 9.96 17.47
N ILE A 59 -1.65 9.44 17.23
CA ILE A 59 -1.38 7.99 17.12
C ILE A 59 -0.90 7.47 18.47
N ASN A 60 -1.69 6.59 19.09
CA ASN A 60 -1.47 6.04 20.42
C ASN A 60 -1.17 4.54 20.39
N THR A 61 -1.53 3.85 19.31
CA THR A 61 -1.31 2.40 19.16
C THR A 61 -0.55 2.05 17.88
N ILE A 62 0.06 0.85 17.86
CA ILE A 62 0.72 0.32 16.66
C ILE A 62 -0.32 0.04 15.56
N GLY A 63 -1.53 -0.37 15.91
CA GLY A 63 -2.61 -0.58 14.95
C GLY A 63 -3.02 0.71 14.25
N GLU A 64 -3.22 1.79 15.01
CA GLU A 64 -3.47 3.13 14.45
C GLU A 64 -2.32 3.58 13.55
N LEU A 65 -1.07 3.33 13.96
CA LEU A 65 0.09 3.65 13.11
C LEU A 65 0.04 2.87 11.79
N ASP A 66 -0.20 1.55 11.82
CA ASP A 66 -0.29 0.71 10.63
C ASP A 66 -1.39 1.20 9.67
N GLU A 67 -2.57 1.52 10.19
CA GLU A 67 -3.67 2.11 9.42
C GLU A 67 -3.23 3.41 8.71
N GLN A 68 -2.58 4.32 9.44
CA GLN A 68 -2.10 5.58 8.86
C GLN A 68 -0.99 5.36 7.81
N LEU A 69 -0.14 4.35 7.97
CA LEU A 69 0.87 4.00 6.96
C LEU A 69 0.21 3.47 5.67
N TRP A 70 -0.85 2.68 5.78
CA TRP A 70 -1.59 2.23 4.60
C TRP A 70 -2.31 3.39 3.90
N ASP A 71 -2.95 4.28 4.65
CA ASP A 71 -3.58 5.47 4.11
C ASP A 71 -2.57 6.37 3.39
N TYR A 72 -1.38 6.56 3.97
CA TYR A 72 -0.30 7.29 3.31
C TYR A 72 0.10 6.67 1.97
N LEU A 73 0.26 5.35 1.92
CA LEU A 73 0.58 4.65 0.68
C LEU A 73 -0.52 4.81 -0.37
N ARG A 74 -1.79 4.76 0.03
CA ARG A 74 -2.94 4.99 -0.86
C ARG A 74 -2.90 6.39 -1.44
N LEU A 75 -2.69 7.41 -0.60
CA LEU A 75 -2.56 8.81 -1.02
C LEU A 75 -1.41 9.03 -2.02
N CYS A 76 -0.28 8.34 -1.82
CA CYS A 76 0.82 8.35 -2.77
C CYS A 76 0.41 7.77 -4.13
N GLY A 77 -0.30 6.64 -4.15
CA GLY A 77 -0.86 6.05 -5.37
C GLY A 77 -1.81 6.99 -6.10
N GLU A 78 -2.81 7.53 -5.40
CA GLU A 78 -3.79 8.48 -5.95
C GLU A 78 -3.13 9.74 -6.51
N ARG A 79 -2.08 10.23 -5.86
CA ARG A 79 -1.32 11.39 -6.33
C ARG A 79 -0.61 11.09 -7.66
N LEU A 80 0.01 9.92 -7.76
CA LEU A 80 0.67 9.49 -9.00
C LEU A 80 -0.33 9.30 -10.15
N GLU A 81 -1.52 8.78 -9.88
CA GLU A 81 -2.58 8.65 -10.90
C GLU A 81 -3.01 10.01 -11.48
N LYS A 82 -3.06 11.05 -10.65
CA LYS A 82 -3.40 12.42 -11.07
C LYS A 82 -2.39 13.02 -12.06
N PHE A 83 -1.16 12.51 -12.14
CA PHE A 83 -0.14 13.02 -13.07
C PHE A 83 -0.32 12.58 -14.52
N ARG A 84 -1.32 11.73 -14.82
CA ARG A 84 -1.52 11.16 -16.17
C ARG A 84 -0.24 10.52 -16.68
N LEU A 85 0.30 9.60 -15.88
CA LEU A 85 1.57 8.94 -16.15
C LEU A 85 1.58 8.31 -17.55
N PRO A 86 2.75 8.24 -18.21
CA PRO A 86 2.89 7.45 -19.43
C PRO A 86 2.38 6.02 -19.23
N ARG A 87 1.84 5.41 -20.29
CA ARG A 87 1.16 4.10 -20.22
C ARG A 87 1.96 3.04 -19.47
N ASP A 88 3.26 2.92 -19.73
CA ASP A 88 4.11 1.91 -19.09
C ASP A 88 4.30 2.17 -17.59
N MET A 89 4.41 3.44 -17.18
CA MET A 89 4.51 3.82 -15.76
C MET A 89 3.18 3.63 -15.04
N SER A 90 2.06 4.00 -15.68
CA SER A 90 0.72 3.72 -15.17
C SER A 90 0.53 2.21 -14.96
N ARG A 91 0.93 1.39 -15.95
CA ARG A 91 0.85 -0.06 -15.84
C ARG A 91 1.74 -0.62 -14.73
N LEU A 92 2.93 -0.04 -14.54
CA LEU A 92 3.82 -0.44 -13.44
C LEU A 92 3.19 -0.13 -12.08
N LEU A 93 2.59 1.05 -11.90
CA LEU A 93 1.87 1.42 -10.68
C LEU A 93 0.68 0.48 -10.43
N GLU A 94 -0.13 0.21 -11.45
CA GLU A 94 -1.26 -0.72 -11.36
C GLU A 94 -0.80 -2.12 -10.92
N LEU A 95 0.25 -2.66 -11.55
CA LEU A 95 0.82 -3.96 -11.16
C LEU A 95 1.39 -3.95 -9.74
N TYR A 96 2.01 -2.84 -9.32
CA TYR A 96 2.49 -2.69 -7.96
C TYR A 96 1.35 -2.70 -6.95
N LEU A 97 0.20 -2.07 -7.26
CA LEU A 97 -0.97 -2.06 -6.37
C LEU A 97 -1.68 -3.42 -6.36
N ARG A 98 -1.81 -4.10 -7.51
CA ARG A 98 -2.39 -5.46 -7.61
C ARG A 98 -1.70 -6.49 -6.71
N LYS A 99 -0.43 -6.28 -6.32
CA LYS A 99 0.24 -7.20 -5.37
C LYS A 99 -0.48 -7.25 -4.01
N PHE A 100 -1.15 -6.17 -3.62
CA PHE A 100 -1.88 -6.10 -2.35
C PHE A 100 -3.23 -6.80 -2.44
N ASP A 101 -3.87 -6.77 -3.61
CA ASP A 101 -5.03 -7.62 -3.89
C ASP A 101 -4.66 -9.10 -3.72
N LEU A 102 -3.53 -9.54 -4.27
CA LEU A 102 -3.03 -10.90 -4.07
C LEU A 102 -2.69 -11.22 -2.62
N MET A 103 -2.24 -10.23 -1.85
CA MET A 103 -2.01 -10.40 -0.42
C MET A 103 -3.33 -10.64 0.33
N ASN A 104 -4.39 -9.90 -0.01
CA ASN A 104 -5.74 -10.10 0.53
C ASN A 104 -6.32 -11.47 0.16
N VAL A 105 -6.10 -11.92 -1.08
CA VAL A 105 -6.50 -13.27 -1.52
C VAL A 105 -5.78 -14.34 -0.70
N LYS A 106 -4.46 -14.18 -0.49
CA LYS A 106 -3.68 -15.11 0.34
C LYS A 106 -4.18 -15.14 1.80
N ILE A 107 -4.55 -13.98 2.35
CA ILE A 107 -5.15 -13.88 3.68
C ILE A 107 -6.47 -14.67 3.73
N ALA A 108 -7.35 -14.46 2.76
CA ALA A 108 -8.61 -15.20 2.67
C ALA A 108 -8.40 -16.71 2.53
N LEU A 109 -7.45 -17.15 1.70
CA LEU A 109 -7.08 -18.56 1.57
C LEU A 109 -6.59 -19.17 2.89
N ARG A 110 -5.74 -18.45 3.64
CA ARG A 110 -5.29 -18.89 4.96
C ARG A 110 -6.44 -19.03 5.96
N LYS A 111 -7.42 -18.12 5.90
CA LYS A 111 -8.65 -18.26 6.68
C LYS A 111 -9.42 -19.52 6.29
N VAL A 112 -9.61 -19.78 5.00
CA VAL A 112 -10.34 -20.96 4.50
C VAL A 112 -9.65 -22.26 4.95
N VAL A 113 -8.34 -22.38 4.71
CA VAL A 113 -7.55 -23.61 4.89
C VAL A 113 -7.10 -23.80 6.35
N SER A 114 -6.60 -22.75 7.00
CA SER A 114 -5.92 -22.83 8.30
C SER A 114 -6.71 -22.17 9.43
N LYS A 115 -7.87 -21.57 9.15
CA LYS A 115 -8.68 -20.81 10.13
C LYS A 115 -7.94 -19.64 10.79
N GLU A 116 -6.84 -19.19 10.17
CA GLU A 116 -6.10 -18.00 10.60
C GLU A 116 -6.83 -16.76 10.11
N GLN A 117 -7.09 -15.81 11.01
CA GLN A 117 -7.76 -14.55 10.67
C GLN A 117 -6.77 -13.40 10.80
N LEU A 118 -6.48 -12.76 9.67
CA LEU A 118 -5.63 -11.58 9.58
C LEU A 118 -6.45 -10.42 9.02
N PRO A 119 -6.13 -9.17 9.39
CA PRO A 119 -6.80 -8.00 8.83
C PRO A 119 -6.55 -7.90 7.33
N ALA A 120 -7.54 -7.39 6.60
CA ALA A 120 -7.38 -7.06 5.19
C ALA A 120 -6.47 -5.84 5.03
N VAL A 121 -5.72 -5.83 3.95
CA VAL A 121 -4.87 -4.72 3.54
C VAL A 121 -5.76 -3.69 2.85
N PRO A 122 -5.78 -2.42 3.31
CA PRO A 122 -6.72 -1.43 2.82
C PRO A 122 -6.19 -0.66 1.59
N ILE A 123 -5.79 -1.42 0.56
CA ILE A 123 -5.36 -0.89 -0.75
C ILE A 123 -5.52 -1.97 -1.83
N GLY A 124 -5.67 -1.56 -3.08
CA GLY A 124 -5.89 -2.44 -4.22
C GLY A 124 -7.36 -2.46 -4.67
N ALA A 125 -7.62 -3.06 -5.83
CA ALA A 125 -8.94 -3.06 -6.46
C ALA A 125 -10.03 -3.66 -5.55
N ILE A 126 -9.72 -4.71 -4.79
CA ILE A 126 -10.67 -5.35 -3.86
C ILE A 126 -11.12 -4.35 -2.78
N TYR A 127 -10.18 -3.57 -2.25
CA TYR A 127 -10.50 -2.56 -1.23
C TYR A 127 -11.25 -1.37 -1.81
N GLU A 128 -10.75 -0.78 -2.91
CA GLU A 128 -11.35 0.40 -3.54
C GLU A 128 -12.77 0.14 -4.07
N LEU A 129 -13.06 -1.09 -4.51
CA LEU A 129 -14.40 -1.49 -4.96
C LEU A 129 -15.31 -1.96 -3.82
N GLY A 130 -14.83 -1.99 -2.57
CA GLY A 130 -15.62 -2.35 -1.39
C GLY A 130 -15.85 -3.85 -1.18
N TYR A 131 -15.03 -4.70 -1.78
CA TYR A 131 -15.15 -6.17 -1.69
C TYR A 131 -14.31 -6.80 -0.58
N SER A 132 -13.58 -6.02 0.22
CA SER A 132 -12.74 -6.54 1.31
C SER A 132 -13.53 -7.36 2.33
N ASP A 133 -14.70 -6.88 2.78
CA ASP A 133 -15.51 -7.60 3.75
C ASP A 133 -16.04 -8.92 3.17
N GLU A 134 -16.49 -8.90 1.92
CA GLU A 134 -16.94 -10.11 1.22
C GLU A 134 -15.81 -11.15 1.14
N LEU A 135 -14.60 -10.71 0.76
CA LEU A 135 -13.43 -11.57 0.69
C LEU A 135 -13.02 -12.12 2.06
N MET A 136 -13.04 -11.28 3.10
CA MET A 136 -12.68 -11.71 4.45
C MET A 136 -13.74 -12.60 5.09
N LEU A 137 -15.00 -12.54 4.64
CA LEU A 137 -16.08 -13.42 5.08
C LEU A 137 -16.14 -14.76 4.33
N ALA A 138 -15.46 -14.89 3.18
CA ALA A 138 -15.36 -16.12 2.41
C ALA A 138 -15.05 -17.37 3.28
N GLU A 139 -15.75 -18.46 3.01
CA GLU A 139 -15.58 -19.75 3.71
C GLU A 139 -15.04 -20.84 2.79
N THR A 140 -15.14 -20.65 1.47
CA THR A 140 -14.71 -21.59 0.44
C THR A 140 -13.87 -20.90 -0.64
N ILE A 141 -13.11 -21.69 -1.41
CA ILE A 141 -12.36 -21.20 -2.58
C ILE A 141 -13.30 -20.59 -3.63
N ARG A 142 -14.53 -21.12 -3.72
CA ARG A 142 -15.56 -20.59 -4.61
C ARG A 142 -15.95 -19.15 -4.23
N ASP A 143 -16.15 -18.86 -2.95
CA ASP A 143 -16.49 -17.51 -2.49
C ASP A 143 -15.37 -16.52 -2.86
N ILE A 144 -14.11 -16.93 -2.66
CA ILE A 144 -12.93 -16.14 -3.06
C ILE A 144 -12.92 -15.88 -4.57
N THR A 145 -13.22 -16.91 -5.37
CA THR A 145 -13.29 -16.82 -6.83
C THR A 145 -14.37 -15.82 -7.28
N GLU A 146 -15.53 -15.82 -6.63
CA GLU A 146 -16.61 -14.88 -6.94
C GLU A 146 -16.20 -13.42 -6.67
N VAL A 147 -15.46 -13.16 -5.58
CA VAL A 147 -14.89 -11.84 -5.29
C VAL A 147 -13.86 -11.43 -6.35
N LEU A 148 -12.96 -12.33 -6.75
CA LEU A 148 -11.97 -12.04 -7.79
C LEU A 148 -12.61 -11.64 -9.12
N ILE A 149 -13.69 -12.30 -9.52
CA ILE A 149 -14.41 -11.97 -10.75
C ILE A 149 -15.03 -10.57 -10.64
N LYS A 150 -15.66 -10.24 -9.50
CA LYS A 150 -16.25 -8.92 -9.26
C LYS A 150 -15.22 -7.79 -9.24
N ALA A 151 -14.00 -8.08 -8.80
CA ALA A 151 -12.90 -7.12 -8.71
C ALA A 151 -12.06 -7.00 -10.00
N ASP A 152 -12.48 -7.62 -11.12
CA ASP A 152 -11.73 -7.66 -12.39
C ASP A 152 -10.32 -8.31 -12.26
N LEU A 153 -10.23 -9.33 -11.41
CA LEU A 153 -9.02 -10.09 -11.09
C LEU A 153 -9.11 -11.53 -11.62
N ILE A 154 -9.83 -11.74 -12.73
CA ILE A 154 -10.13 -13.06 -13.29
C ILE A 154 -8.87 -13.86 -13.65
N ASP A 155 -7.78 -13.18 -14.04
CA ASP A 155 -6.50 -13.81 -14.38
C ASP A 155 -5.91 -14.63 -13.22
N TYR A 156 -6.33 -14.38 -11.98
CA TYR A 156 -5.86 -15.07 -10.80
C TYR A 156 -6.76 -16.23 -10.37
N VAL A 157 -7.96 -16.36 -10.96
CA VAL A 157 -8.90 -17.44 -10.63
C VAL A 157 -8.32 -18.80 -10.99
N ASP A 158 -7.66 -18.91 -12.14
CA ASP A 158 -7.08 -20.17 -12.63
C ASP A 158 -5.89 -20.67 -11.80
N ILE A 159 -5.40 -19.85 -10.85
CA ILE A 159 -4.21 -20.12 -10.03
C ILE A 159 -4.60 -20.48 -8.58
N LEU A 160 -5.87 -20.29 -8.20
CA LEU A 160 -6.43 -20.65 -6.88
C LEU A 160 -6.61 -22.16 -6.73
#